data_AF-A0A2K4ZB59-F1
#
_entry.id   AF-A0A2K4ZB59-F1
#
_cell.length_a   1.000
_cell.length_b   1.000
_cell.length_c   1.000
_cell.angle_alpha   90.00
_cell.angle_beta   90.00
_cell.angle_gamma   90.00
#
_symmetry.space_group_name_H-M   'P 1'
#
loop_
_entity.id
_entity.type
_entity.pdbx_description
1 polymer ?
#
loop_
_entity_poly.entity_id
_entity_poly.type
_entity_poly.pdbx_seq_one_letter_code
_entity_poly.pdbx_strand_id
1 'polypeptide(L)' 'MCRVMEDMRNEAEYRKTIEIAHTFISMGDLSYEKIAEGTGLSIETVKELAKKKDFVPGGDME' A
#
# COMPACT_ATOMS: atom_id res chain seq x y z
N MET A 1 18.31 -23.69 -8.34
CA MET A 1 17.62 -22.69 -9.17
C MET A 1 16.41 -22.17 -8.41
N CYS A 2 16.49 -20.91 -7.97
CA CYS A 2 15.58 -20.26 -7.04
C CYS A 2 14.15 -20.13 -7.61
N ARG A 3 13.21 -20.94 -7.11
CA ARG A 3 11.76 -20.68 -7.25
C ARG A 3 11.25 -19.58 -6.33
N VAL A 4 12.11 -19.06 -5.44
CA VAL A 4 11.76 -18.04 -4.42
C VAL A 4 11.67 -16.62 -5.01
N MET A 5 12.21 -16.40 -6.23
CA MET A 5 12.34 -15.04 -6.79
C MET A 5 11.07 -14.54 -7.50
N GLU A 6 10.08 -15.41 -7.75
CA GLU A 6 8.80 -15.02 -8.35
C GLU A 6 7.77 -14.61 -7.30
N ASP A 7 7.71 -15.30 -6.16
CA ASP A 7 6.78 -14.98 -5.07
C ASP A 7 7.12 -13.63 -4.40
N MET A 8 8.42 -13.36 -4.21
CA MET A 8 8.89 -12.09 -3.63
C MET A 8 8.56 -10.85 -4.48
N ARG A 9 8.38 -11.01 -5.81
CA ARG A 9 8.03 -9.86 -6.66
C ARG A 9 6.61 -9.40 -6.44
N ASN A 10 5.66 -10.32 -6.29
CA ASN A 10 4.26 -9.98 -6.12
C ASN A 10 3.99 -9.33 -4.76
N GLU A 11 4.71 -9.78 -3.72
CA GLU A 11 4.65 -9.16 -2.39
C GLU A 11 5.24 -7.74 -2.37
N ALA A 12 6.34 -7.50 -3.08
CA ALA A 12 6.98 -6.19 -3.13
C ALA A 12 6.11 -5.14 -3.85
N GLU A 13 5.47 -5.51 -4.96
CA GLU A 13 4.55 -4.60 -5.67
C GLU A 13 3.30 -4.31 -4.84
N TYR A 14 2.72 -5.34 -4.21
CA TYR A 14 1.58 -5.15 -3.34
C TYR A 14 1.92 -4.23 -2.15
N ARG A 15 3.07 -4.45 -1.50
CA ARG A 15 3.54 -3.58 -0.41
C ARG A 15 3.70 -2.13 -0.87
N LYS A 16 4.38 -1.90 -2.00
CA LYS A 16 4.53 -0.54 -2.54
C LYS A 16 3.19 0.14 -2.82
N THR A 17 2.23 -0.59 -3.37
CA THR A 17 0.88 -0.06 -3.63
C THR A 17 0.17 0.38 -2.35
N ILE A 18 0.26 -0.44 -1.29
CA ILE A 18 -0.28 -0.11 0.03
C ILE A 18 0.45 1.09 0.66
N GLU A 19 1.79 1.14 0.56
CA GLU A 19 2.62 2.25 1.06
C GLU A 19 2.26 3.59 0.41
N ILE A 20 2.09 3.59 -0.91
CA ILE A 20 1.69 4.76 -1.69
C ILE A 20 0.28 5.20 -1.27
N ALA A 21 -0.66 4.27 -1.17
CA ALA A 21 -2.03 4.57 -0.72
C ALA A 21 -2.04 5.20 0.67
N HIS A 22 -1.28 4.62 1.62
CA HIS A 22 -1.17 5.13 2.99
C HIS A 22 -0.52 6.51 3.05
N THR A 23 0.52 6.75 2.25
CA THR A 23 1.17 8.05 2.13
C THR A 23 0.19 9.12 1.66
N PHE A 24 -0.61 8.82 0.62
CA PHE A 24 -1.63 9.75 0.13
C PHE A 24 -2.74 10.02 1.15
N ILE A 25 -3.18 8.99 1.90
CA ILE A 25 -4.14 9.15 3.00
C ILE A 25 -3.56 10.04 4.10
N SER A 26 -2.28 9.83 4.47
CA SER A 26 -1.60 10.63 5.50
C SER A 26 -1.35 12.06 5.08
N MET A 27 -1.10 12.32 3.80
CA MET A 27 -1.00 13.68 3.26
C MET A 27 -2.34 14.43 3.34
N GLY A 28 -3.48 13.74 3.18
CA GLY A 28 -4.80 14.34 3.29
C GLY A 28 -5.19 15.27 2.12
N ASP A 29 -4.31 15.47 1.15
CA ASP A 29 -4.52 16.30 -0.05
C ASP A 29 -5.38 15.62 -1.14
N LEU A 30 -5.58 14.29 -1.06
CA LEU A 30 -6.29 13.52 -2.08
C LEU A 30 -7.50 12.78 -1.52
N SER A 31 -8.60 12.76 -2.28
CA SER A 31 -9.77 11.94 -1.99
C SER A 31 -9.47 10.45 -2.14
N TYR A 32 -10.10 9.60 -1.33
CA TYR A 32 -9.94 8.14 -1.39
C TYR A 32 -10.17 7.55 -2.80
N GLU A 33 -11.04 8.16 -3.59
CA GLU A 33 -11.32 7.77 -4.98
C GLU A 33 -10.11 7.98 -5.90
N LYS A 34 -9.43 9.12 -5.78
CA LYS A 34 -8.20 9.44 -6.52
C LYS A 34 -7.06 8.50 -6.11
N ILE A 35 -6.97 8.18 -4.83
CA ILE A 35 -5.96 7.27 -4.29
C ILE A 35 -6.20 5.84 -4.83
N ALA A 36 -7.44 5.38 -4.81
CA ALA A 36 -7.86 4.11 -5.39
C ALA A 36 -7.51 4.02 -6.88
N GLU A 37 -7.84 5.05 -7.66
CA GLU A 37 -7.51 5.13 -9.08
C GLU A 37 -6.00 5.12 -9.34
N GLY A 38 -5.22 5.91 -8.58
CA GLY A 38 -3.76 6.02 -8.75
C GLY A 38 -2.97 4.80 -8.27
N THR A 39 -3.53 4.01 -7.36
CA THR A 39 -2.90 2.80 -6.80
C THR A 39 -3.47 1.51 -7.40
N GLY A 40 -4.59 1.59 -8.13
CA GLY A 40 -5.34 0.42 -8.59
C GLY A 40 -6.06 -0.34 -7.48
N LEU A 41 -6.17 0.23 -6.28
CA LEU A 41 -6.91 -0.36 -5.17
C LEU A 41 -8.39 0.02 -5.24
N SER A 42 -9.25 -0.77 -4.60
CA SER A 42 -10.65 -0.38 -4.41
C SER A 42 -10.79 0.68 -3.32
N ILE A 43 -11.76 1.59 -3.48
CA ILE A 43 -12.11 2.61 -2.48
C ILE A 43 -12.36 2.02 -1.09
N GLU A 44 -12.97 0.84 -1.02
CA GLU A 44 -13.19 0.11 0.24
C GLU A 44 -11.86 -0.24 0.91
N THR A 45 -10.91 -0.79 0.16
CA THR A 45 -9.55 -1.09 0.64
C THR A 45 -8.83 0.17 1.12
N VAL A 46 -8.91 1.26 0.37
CA VAL A 46 -8.30 2.54 0.76
C VAL A 46 -8.92 3.08 2.06
N LYS A 47 -10.24 3.00 2.23
CA LYS A 47 -10.93 3.39 3.48
C LYS A 47 -10.54 2.49 4.66
N GLU A 48 -10.42 1.18 4.42
CA GLU A 48 -9.96 0.22 5.43
C GLU A 48 -8.50 0.48 5.84
N LEU A 49 -7.64 0.84 4.88
CA LEU A 49 -6.26 1.26 5.15
C LEU A 49 -6.21 2.56 5.95
N ALA A 50 -7.07 3.53 5.64
CA ALA A 50 -7.16 4.77 6.42
C ALA A 50 -7.60 4.54 7.87
N LYS A 51 -8.45 3.52 8.10
CA LYS A 51 -8.84 3.09 9.44
C LYS A 51 -7.72 2.31 10.15
N LYS A 52 -6.97 1.49 9.42
CA LYS A 52 -5.79 0.78 9.91
C LYS A 52 -4.57 1.71 9.92
N LYS A 53 -4.55 2.63 10.89
CA LYS A 53 -3.45 3.58 11.11
C LYS A 53 -2.12 2.92 11.52
N ASP A 54 -2.12 1.61 11.76
CA ASP A 54 -0.97 0.80 12.19
C ASP A 54 -0.12 0.23 11.04
N PHE A 55 -0.37 0.61 9.78
CA PHE A 55 0.56 0.23 8.72
C PHE A 55 1.82 1.09 8.85
N VAL A 56 2.85 0.54 9.51
CA VAL A 56 4.20 1.11 9.58
C VAL A 56 4.98 0.60 8.36
N PRO A 57 5.14 1.40 7.30
CA PRO A 57 6.03 1.05 6.21
C PRO A 57 7.48 1.18 6.68
N GLY A 58 8.16 0.04 6.86
CA GLY A 58 9.60 0.02 7.17
C GLY A 58 10.01 -0.42 8.58
N GLY A 59 9.27 -1.32 9.21
CA GLY A 59 9.68 -1.99 10.45
C GLY A 59 10.77 -3.08 10.31
N ASP A 60 11.61 -3.01 9.28
CA ASP A 60 12.82 -3.83 9.12
C ASP A 60 14.01 -2.91 8.80
N MET A 61 14.41 -2.12 9.79
CA MET A 61 15.77 -1.63 9.89
C MET A 61 16.22 -1.76 11.34
N GLU A 62 16.38 -3.00 11.80
CA GLU A 62 17.44 -3.42 12.72
C GLU A 62 17.78 -4.91 12.50
#